data_AF-A0A522NIB2-F1
#
_entry.id   AF-A0A522NIB2-F1
#
_cell.length_a   1.000
_cell.length_b   1.000
_cell.length_c   1.000
_cell.angle_alpha   90.00
_cell.angle_beta   90.00
_cell.angle_gamma   90.00
#
_symmetry.space_group_name_H-M   'P 1'
#
loop_
_entity.id
_entity.type
_entity.pdbx_description
1 polymer ?
#
loop_
_entity_poly.entity_id
_entity_poly.type
_entity_poly.pdbx_seq_one_letter_code
_entity_poly.pdbx_strand_id
1 'polypeptide(L)'
;MSDISFRYAAGQNRRLRIAVDLGRDWVDLTACNRPNFTTVRIKASDLCAAQRETARIHRDASERSDHCDVTTVLVDLEAMTAEHFSAARAQLLSLGASDGVPDHSESLRYVGTPAGLAGLIGDIFVARVADGVTVRPLSSTTLRDFCEITLPRLRRFPLQIDATQLRLIYPRSAA
;
A
#
# COMPACT_ATOMS: atom_id res chain seq x y z
N MET A 1 23.72 39.46 -10.10
CA MET A 1 24.00 38.25 -10.90
C MET A 1 24.63 37.25 -9.94
N SER A 2 23.99 36.18 -9.50
CA SER A 2 22.85 35.45 -10.05
C SER A 2 22.10 34.79 -8.90
N ASP A 3 20.76 34.84 -8.97
CA ASP A 3 19.82 34.27 -8.03
C ASP A 3 19.78 32.74 -8.27
N ILE A 4 20.38 31.96 -7.38
CA ILE A 4 20.25 30.49 -7.39
C ILE A 4 18.90 30.17 -6.76
N SER A 5 17.86 30.37 -7.56
CA SER A 5 16.55 29.78 -7.32
C SER A 5 16.68 28.27 -7.55
N PHE A 6 17.12 27.54 -6.52
CA PHE A 6 16.92 26.09 -6.43
C PHE A 6 15.41 25.89 -6.28
N ARG A 7 14.71 25.92 -7.41
CA ARG A 7 13.30 25.57 -7.50
C ARG A 7 13.20 24.13 -7.01
N TYR A 8 12.78 23.99 -5.75
CA TYR A 8 12.07 22.84 -5.22
C TYR A 8 10.90 22.56 -6.17
N ALA A 9 11.17 21.81 -7.23
CA ALA A 9 10.14 21.30 -8.09
C ALA A 9 9.31 20.34 -7.24
N ALA A 10 8.11 20.81 -6.89
CA ALA A 10 6.96 19.98 -6.61
C ALA A 10 6.95 19.18 -5.29
N GLY A 11 6.58 19.86 -4.20
CA GLY A 11 5.60 19.32 -3.25
C GLY A 11 4.20 19.18 -3.89
N GLN A 12 4.11 18.62 -5.11
CA GLN A 12 2.86 18.49 -5.86
C GLN A 12 2.06 17.33 -5.27
N ASN A 13 1.11 17.67 -4.39
CA ASN A 13 -0.16 16.95 -4.21
C ASN A 13 -0.05 15.41 -4.19
N ARG A 14 0.92 14.87 -3.43
CA ARG A 14 1.14 13.42 -3.37
C ARG A 14 -0.03 12.80 -2.65
N ARG A 15 -0.70 11.87 -3.32
CA ARG A 15 -1.83 11.14 -2.78
C ARG A 15 -1.39 9.78 -2.29
N LEU A 16 -1.91 9.34 -1.15
CA LEU A 16 -1.73 7.98 -0.69
C LEU A 16 -2.35 7.04 -1.72
N ARG A 17 -1.57 6.07 -2.19
CA ARG A 17 -2.01 5.06 -3.13
C ARG A 17 -2.24 3.74 -2.42
N ILE A 18 -3.31 3.04 -2.78
CA ILE A 18 -3.74 1.81 -2.14
C ILE A 18 -4.26 0.89 -3.21
N ALA A 19 -3.69 -0.30 -3.26
CA ALA A 19 -4.26 -1.43 -3.97
C ALA A 19 -4.48 -2.60 -3.02
N VAL A 20 -5.32 -3.55 -3.45
CA VAL A 20 -5.58 -4.80 -2.72
C VAL A 20 -5.36 -5.97 -3.66
N ASP A 21 -4.56 -6.93 -3.23
CA ASP A 21 -4.27 -8.16 -3.97
C ASP A 21 -4.94 -9.35 -3.25
N LEU A 22 -5.85 -10.01 -3.97
CA LEU A 22 -6.64 -11.15 -3.50
C LEU A 22 -6.10 -12.49 -4.04
N GLY A 23 -4.87 -12.52 -4.53
CA GLY A 23 -4.17 -13.71 -5.03
C GLY A 23 -4.43 -14.05 -6.49
N ARG A 24 -5.60 -13.70 -7.04
CA ARG A 24 -5.92 -13.87 -8.48
C ARG A 24 -5.60 -12.62 -9.31
N ASP A 25 -5.94 -11.46 -8.75
CA ASP A 25 -5.82 -10.14 -9.35
C ASP A 25 -5.61 -9.12 -8.23
N TRP A 26 -4.99 -8.01 -8.58
CA TRP A 26 -4.86 -6.86 -7.71
C TRP A 26 -5.71 -5.70 -8.24
N VAL A 27 -6.36 -5.00 -7.32
CA VAL A 27 -7.31 -3.94 -7.59
C VAL A 27 -6.73 -2.65 -7.01
N ASP A 28 -6.34 -1.70 -7.87
CA ASP A 28 -5.92 -0.37 -7.41
C ASP A 28 -7.16 0.46 -7.06
N LEU A 29 -7.40 0.60 -5.76
CA LEU A 29 -8.52 1.38 -5.20
C LEU A 29 -8.36 2.88 -5.42
N THR A 30 -7.17 3.31 -5.81
CA THR A 30 -6.77 4.71 -5.94
C THR A 30 -6.28 5.04 -7.34
N ALA A 31 -6.51 4.15 -8.31
CA ALA A 31 -6.10 4.34 -9.68
C ALA A 31 -6.63 5.69 -10.19
N CYS A 32 -5.72 6.56 -10.61
CA CYS A 32 -6.11 7.73 -11.37
C CYS A 32 -6.17 7.32 -12.85
N ASN A 33 -7.34 7.49 -13.47
CA ASN A 33 -7.47 7.38 -14.92
C ASN A 33 -6.89 8.63 -15.58
N ARG A 34 -5.56 8.79 -15.49
CA ARG A 34 -4.80 9.81 -16.20
C ARG A 34 -3.95 9.14 -17.26
N PRO A 35 -3.83 9.74 -18.47
CA PRO A 35 -2.83 9.27 -19.43
C PRO A 35 -1.45 9.36 -18.79
N ASN A 36 -0.54 8.46 -19.19
CA ASN A 36 0.88 8.51 -18.83
C ASN A 36 1.14 8.28 -17.33
N PHE A 37 0.47 7.28 -16.77
CA PHE A 37 0.63 6.89 -15.36
C PHE A 37 1.07 5.42 -15.27
N THR A 38 2.21 5.17 -14.64
CA THR A 38 2.77 3.82 -14.48
C THR A 38 2.84 3.45 -13.00
N THR A 39 2.19 2.35 -12.63
CA THR A 39 2.35 1.77 -11.30
C THR A 39 3.41 0.69 -11.31
N VAL A 40 4.42 0.84 -10.46
CA VAL A 40 5.44 -0.17 -10.20
C VAL A 40 5.16 -0.79 -8.84
N ARG A 41 5.04 -2.12 -8.81
CA ARG A 41 4.83 -2.89 -7.60
C ARG A 41 6.15 -3.52 -7.17
N ILE A 42 6.51 -3.37 -5.89
CA ILE A 42 7.75 -3.91 -5.34
C ILE A 42 7.48 -4.82 -4.14
N LYS A 43 8.29 -5.87 -4.01
CA LYS A 43 8.43 -6.63 -2.78
C LYS A 43 9.67 -6.14 -2.03
N ALA A 44 9.62 -6.20 -0.71
CA ALA A 44 10.74 -5.85 0.15
C ALA A 44 10.66 -6.62 1.48
N SER A 45 11.81 -7.06 1.97
CA SER A 45 11.94 -7.73 3.28
C SER A 45 11.70 -6.80 4.46
N ASP A 46 11.97 -5.51 4.28
CA ASP A 46 11.87 -4.49 5.32
C ASP A 46 11.65 -3.09 4.73
N LEU A 47 11.28 -2.13 5.59
CA LEU A 47 10.96 -0.76 5.19
C LEU A 47 12.19 -0.02 4.60
N CYS A 48 13.41 -0.35 5.05
CA CYS A 48 14.62 0.30 4.54
C CYS A 48 14.94 -0.20 3.11
N ALA A 49 14.74 -1.49 2.84
CA ALA A 49 14.84 -2.05 1.49
C ALA A 49 13.78 -1.43 0.56
N ALA A 50 12.52 -1.34 1.02
CA ALA A 50 11.44 -0.71 0.27
C ALA A 50 11.74 0.76 -0.07
N GLN A 51 12.23 1.53 0.92
CA GLN A 51 12.55 2.95 0.71
C GLN A 51 13.70 3.14 -0.28
N ARG A 52 14.77 2.33 -0.18
CA ARG A 52 15.90 2.37 -1.11
C ARG A 52 15.48 2.05 -2.53
N GLU A 53 14.67 1.01 -2.71
CA GLU A 53 14.18 0.61 -4.03
C GLU A 53 13.22 1.67 -4.62
N THR A 54 12.29 2.20 -3.83
CA THR A 54 11.43 3.31 -4.23
C THR A 54 12.24 4.52 -4.69
N ALA A 55 13.26 4.92 -3.93
CA ALA A 55 14.11 6.05 -4.30
C ALA A 55 14.89 5.79 -5.60
N ARG A 56 15.36 4.56 -5.82
CA ARG A 56 16.02 4.16 -7.07
C ARG A 56 15.05 4.29 -8.26
N ILE A 57 13.86 3.69 -8.17
CA ILE A 57 12.87 3.72 -9.25
C ILE A 57 12.51 5.15 -9.64
N HIS A 58 12.27 6.02 -8.64
CA HIS A 58 11.95 7.43 -8.89
C HIS A 58 13.09 8.19 -9.56
N ARG A 59 14.34 7.95 -9.15
CA ARG A 59 15.51 8.55 -9.80
C ARG A 59 15.62 8.08 -11.25
N ASP A 60 15.55 6.77 -11.49
CA ASP A 60 15.66 6.20 -12.83
C ASP A 60 14.50 6.64 -13.75
N ALA A 61 13.31 6.89 -13.20
CA ALA A 61 12.19 7.48 -13.93
C ALA A 61 12.43 8.95 -14.28
N SER A 62 13.00 9.74 -13.35
CA SER A 62 13.33 11.16 -13.60
C SER A 62 14.40 11.36 -14.67
N GLU A 63 15.35 10.43 -14.79
CA GLU A 63 16.44 10.49 -15.78
C GLU A 63 15.96 10.15 -17.21
N ARG A 64 14.91 9.34 -17.36
CA ARG A 64 14.36 8.88 -18.65
C ARG A 64 13.64 9.96 -19.47
N SER A 65 13.47 11.17 -18.94
CA SER A 65 13.20 12.40 -19.69
C SER A 65 11.96 12.48 -20.60
N ASP A 66 10.95 11.62 -20.47
CA ASP A 66 9.58 11.97 -20.89
C ASP A 66 8.83 12.55 -19.68
N HIS A 67 8.86 13.88 -19.56
CA HIS A 67 8.38 14.68 -18.42
C HIS A 67 6.87 14.53 -18.11
N CYS A 68 6.16 13.65 -18.83
CA CYS A 68 4.74 13.38 -18.66
C CYS A 68 4.42 12.05 -17.96
N ASP A 69 5.39 11.13 -17.80
CA ASP A 69 5.12 9.83 -17.17
C ASP A 69 5.25 9.91 -15.65
N VAL A 70 4.10 9.83 -14.95
CA VAL A 70 4.08 9.76 -13.49
C VAL A 70 4.27 8.31 -13.06
N THR A 71 5.42 8.02 -12.46
CA THR A 71 5.69 6.71 -11.84
C THR A 71 5.21 6.71 -10.39
N THR A 72 4.53 5.65 -9.97
CA THR A 72 4.09 5.43 -8.58
C THR A 72 4.58 4.07 -8.11
N VAL A 73 5.19 4.04 -6.93
CA VAL A 73 5.71 2.80 -6.35
C VAL A 73 4.80 2.32 -5.21
N LEU A 74 4.29 1.09 -5.34
CA LEU A 74 3.51 0.41 -4.30
C LEU A 74 4.31 -0.74 -3.72
N VAL A 75 4.47 -0.75 -2.39
CA VAL A 75 5.11 -1.87 -1.69
C VAL A 75 4.09 -2.92 -1.26
N ASP A 76 4.44 -4.18 -1.43
CA ASP A 76 3.61 -5.31 -0.99
C ASP A 76 3.59 -5.43 0.53
N LEU A 77 2.38 -5.50 1.08
CA LEU A 77 2.14 -5.62 2.51
C LEU A 77 1.14 -6.75 2.77
N GLU A 78 1.64 -7.90 3.20
CA GLU A 78 0.81 -8.96 3.78
C GLU A 78 0.22 -8.48 5.10
N ALA A 79 -1.07 -8.71 5.31
CA ALA A 79 -1.75 -8.29 6.52
C ALA A 79 -2.55 -9.43 7.14
N MET A 80 -2.38 -9.62 8.46
CA MET A 80 -3.29 -10.37 9.31
C MET A 80 -3.79 -9.45 10.42
N THR A 81 -5.09 -9.17 10.43
CA THR A 81 -5.71 -8.33 11.46
C THR A 81 -6.74 -9.07 12.29
N ALA A 82 -6.86 -8.66 13.54
CA ALA A 82 -7.94 -9.02 14.44
C ALA A 82 -8.19 -7.86 15.43
N GLU A 83 -9.23 -8.00 16.26
CA GLU A 83 -9.54 -7.01 17.31
C GLU A 83 -8.34 -6.74 18.24
N HIS A 84 -7.57 -7.78 18.54
CA HIS A 84 -6.38 -7.71 19.39
C HIS A 84 -5.17 -8.33 18.69
N PHE A 85 -3.98 -7.81 19.00
CA PHE A 85 -2.72 -8.32 18.48
C PHE A 85 -2.52 -9.81 18.76
N SER A 86 -2.84 -10.26 19.98
CA SER A 86 -2.73 -11.67 20.37
C SER A 86 -3.58 -12.59 19.49
N ALA A 87 -4.80 -12.17 19.15
CA ALA A 87 -5.69 -12.92 18.28
C ALA A 87 -5.18 -12.97 16.84
N ALA A 88 -4.68 -11.85 16.29
CA ALA A 88 -4.09 -11.81 14.96
C ALA A 88 -2.86 -12.73 14.84
N ARG A 89 -2.02 -12.73 15.87
CA ARG A 89 -0.86 -13.61 15.94
C ARG A 89 -1.25 -15.08 16.03
N ALA A 90 -2.25 -15.42 16.85
CA ALA A 90 -2.77 -16.79 16.94
C ALA A 90 -3.29 -17.28 15.57
N GLN A 91 -4.07 -16.44 14.87
CA GLN A 91 -4.57 -16.77 13.54
C GLN A 91 -3.44 -17.01 12.52
N LEU A 92 -2.40 -16.18 12.52
CA LEU A 92 -1.26 -16.37 11.63
C LEU A 92 -0.53 -17.69 11.90
N LEU A 93 -0.32 -18.05 13.18
CA LEU A 93 0.31 -19.32 13.54
C LEU A 93 -0.51 -20.52 13.08
N SER A 94 -1.84 -20.46 13.21
CA SER A 94 -2.74 -21.51 12.71
C SER A 94 -2.69 -21.63 11.17
N LEU A 95 -2.57 -20.51 10.46
CA LEU A 95 -2.42 -20.50 9.00
C LEU A 95 -1.09 -21.13 8.55
N GLY A 96 0.04 -20.71 9.15
CA GLY A 96 1.37 -21.24 8.82
C GLY A 96 1.51 -22.73 9.11
N ALA A 97 0.85 -23.23 10.17
CA ALA A 97 0.79 -24.65 10.49
C ALA A 97 -0.01 -25.48 9.46
N SER A 98 -0.97 -24.85 8.77
CA SER A 98 -1.83 -25.53 7.79
C SER A 98 -1.23 -25.52 6.38
N ASP A 99 -0.56 -24.44 5.99
CA ASP A 99 -0.10 -24.23 4.61
C ASP A 99 1.41 -24.47 4.41
N GLY A 100 2.17 -24.83 5.46
CA GLY A 100 3.62 -25.03 5.37
C GLY A 100 4.38 -23.77 4.92
N VAL A 101 3.76 -22.59 5.08
CA VAL A 101 4.28 -21.32 4.59
C VAL A 101 5.53 -20.94 5.38
N PRO A 102 6.67 -20.66 4.72
CA PRO A 102 7.88 -20.24 5.42
C PRO A 102 7.64 -18.98 6.26
N ASP A 103 8.25 -18.94 7.44
CA ASP A 103 8.14 -17.82 8.40
C ASP A 103 8.68 -16.49 7.80
N HIS A 104 9.51 -16.59 6.76
CA HIS A 104 10.05 -15.46 6.01
C HIS A 104 9.19 -15.16 4.79
N SER A 105 8.44 -14.05 4.83
CA SER A 105 7.85 -13.48 3.62
C SER A 105 8.91 -12.70 2.84
N GLU A 106 8.89 -12.80 1.52
CA GLU A 106 9.64 -11.91 0.63
C GLU A 106 9.10 -10.47 0.63
N SER A 107 7.96 -10.25 1.29
CA SER A 107 7.24 -8.97 1.37
C SER A 107 7.09 -8.52 2.83
N LEU A 108 6.71 -7.25 3.01
CA LEU A 108 6.41 -6.74 4.35
C LEU A 108 5.21 -7.51 4.92
N ARG A 109 5.26 -7.82 6.21
CA ARG A 109 4.16 -8.49 6.91
C ARG A 109 3.73 -7.69 8.14
N TYR A 110 2.44 -7.38 8.21
CA TYR A 110 1.81 -6.77 9.37
C TYR A 110 0.90 -7.78 10.08
N VAL A 111 1.08 -7.90 11.40
CA VAL A 111 0.23 -8.70 12.28
C VAL A 111 -0.22 -7.81 13.43
N GLY A 112 -1.52 -7.59 13.57
CA GLY A 112 -2.02 -6.72 14.63
C GLY A 112 -3.47 -6.31 14.46
N THR A 113 -3.74 -5.02 14.68
CA THR A 113 -5.10 -4.49 14.64
C THR A 113 -5.34 -3.70 13.35
N PRO A 114 -6.60 -3.58 12.89
CA PRO A 114 -6.92 -2.75 11.73
C PRO A 114 -6.51 -1.28 11.92
N ALA A 115 -6.61 -0.77 13.15
CA ALA A 115 -6.15 0.57 13.49
C ALA A 115 -4.63 0.71 13.39
N GLY A 116 -3.88 -0.29 13.85
CA GLY A 116 -2.42 -0.28 13.72
C GLY A 116 -1.97 -0.44 12.27
N LEU A 117 -2.69 -1.22 11.45
CA LEU A 117 -2.46 -1.31 10.01
C LEU A 117 -2.61 0.05 9.33
N ALA A 118 -3.66 0.81 9.68
CA ALA A 118 -3.85 2.17 9.16
C ALA A 118 -2.72 3.13 9.60
N GLY A 119 -2.18 2.93 10.80
CA GLY A 119 -0.98 3.62 11.28
C GLY A 119 0.22 3.34 10.39
N LEU A 120 0.56 2.06 10.22
CA LEU A 120 1.70 1.63 9.40
C LEU A 120 1.59 2.10 7.94
N ILE A 121 0.43 1.98 7.31
CA ILE A 121 0.22 2.48 5.93
C ILE A 121 0.45 4.00 5.89
N GLY A 122 -0.03 4.71 6.91
CA GLY A 122 0.23 6.14 7.07
C GLY A 122 1.72 6.45 7.21
N ASP A 123 2.46 5.68 8.00
CA ASP A 123 3.89 5.87 8.21
C ASP A 123 4.71 5.56 6.95
N ILE A 124 4.38 4.48 6.23
CA ILE A 124 4.97 4.14 4.92
C ILE A 124 4.83 5.32 3.96
N PHE A 125 3.65 5.93 3.93
CA PHE A 125 3.41 7.12 3.12
C PHE A 125 4.21 8.31 3.66
N VAL A 126 4.00 8.76 4.89
CA VAL A 126 4.63 9.98 5.44
C VAL A 126 6.15 9.92 5.39
N ALA A 127 6.76 8.79 5.74
CA ALA A 127 8.21 8.59 5.70
C ALA A 127 8.78 8.37 4.29
N ARG A 128 7.93 8.40 3.26
CA ARG A 128 8.29 8.17 1.84
C ARG A 128 8.99 6.84 1.61
N VAL A 129 8.58 5.81 2.35
CA VAL A 129 9.02 4.43 2.08
C VAL A 129 8.50 3.96 0.73
N ALA A 130 7.25 4.31 0.42
CA ALA A 130 6.61 4.12 -0.87
C ALA A 130 5.60 5.24 -1.13
N ASP A 131 5.00 5.27 -2.32
CA ASP A 131 3.84 6.15 -2.61
C ASP A 131 2.53 5.55 -2.09
N GLY A 132 2.56 4.26 -1.81
CA GLY A 132 1.42 3.51 -1.35
C GLY A 132 1.74 2.05 -1.06
N VAL A 133 0.69 1.27 -0.84
CA VAL A 133 0.80 -0.15 -0.56
C VAL A 133 -0.10 -0.97 -1.47
N THR A 134 0.33 -2.19 -1.78
CA THR A 134 -0.56 -3.27 -2.20
C THR A 134 -0.81 -4.15 -0.99
N VAL A 135 -2.00 -4.02 -0.39
CA VAL A 135 -2.38 -4.84 0.77
C VAL A 135 -2.77 -6.23 0.28
N ARG A 136 -2.18 -7.27 0.88
CA ARG A 136 -2.50 -8.68 0.69
C ARG A 136 -3.13 -9.23 1.96
N PRO A 137 -4.46 -9.24 2.09
CA PRO A 137 -5.13 -9.81 3.25
C PRO A 137 -4.87 -11.32 3.32
N LEU A 138 -4.39 -11.80 4.46
CA LEU A 138 -4.16 -13.22 4.72
C LEU A 138 -5.42 -13.96 5.22
N SER A 139 -6.52 -13.23 5.46
CA SER A 139 -7.81 -13.78 5.82
C SER A 139 -8.96 -12.92 5.29
N SER A 140 -10.14 -13.52 5.13
CA SER A 140 -11.36 -12.79 4.73
C SER A 140 -11.79 -11.77 5.80
N THR A 141 -11.57 -12.07 7.08
CA THR A 141 -11.75 -11.13 8.19
C THR A 141 -10.83 -9.92 8.03
N THR A 142 -9.56 -10.12 7.65
CA THR A 142 -8.64 -9.00 7.40
C THR A 142 -9.12 -8.12 6.25
N LEU A 143 -9.65 -8.71 5.16
CA LEU A 143 -10.22 -7.94 4.05
C LEU A 143 -11.44 -7.12 4.49
N ARG A 144 -12.34 -7.71 5.29
CA ARG A 144 -13.50 -7.01 5.86
C ARG A 144 -13.06 -5.84 6.74
N ASP A 145 -12.20 -6.10 7.72
CA ASP A 145 -11.68 -5.09 8.64
C ASP A 145 -10.93 -3.98 7.89
N PHE A 146 -10.21 -4.34 6.83
CA PHE A 146 -9.56 -3.39 5.96
C PHE A 146 -10.56 -2.41 5.37
N CYS A 147 -11.68 -2.92 4.84
CA CYS A 147 -12.72 -2.09 4.23
C CYS A 147 -13.52 -1.27 5.24
N GLU A 148 -13.82 -1.85 6.40
CA GLU A 148 -14.74 -1.26 7.40
C GLU A 148 -14.03 -0.38 8.45
N ILE A 149 -12.76 -0.63 8.73
CA ILE A 149 -12.03 0.02 9.82
C ILE A 149 -10.77 0.72 9.30
N THR A 150 -9.93 0.02 8.55
CA THR A 150 -8.64 0.56 8.08
C THR A 150 -8.83 1.69 7.06
N LEU A 151 -9.60 1.44 5.98
CA LEU A 151 -9.83 2.43 4.91
C LEU A 151 -10.47 3.73 5.42
N PRO A 152 -11.52 3.71 6.26
CA PRO A 152 -12.05 4.94 6.84
C PRO A 152 -11.01 5.76 7.60
N ARG A 153 -10.10 5.12 8.33
CA ARG A 153 -9.03 5.81 9.07
C ARG A 153 -7.99 6.44 8.14
N LEU A 154 -7.77 5.87 6.95
CA LEU A 154 -6.83 6.41 5.96
C LEU A 154 -7.36 7.66 5.24
N ARG A 155 -8.66 7.99 5.36
CA ARG A 155 -9.24 9.23 4.79
C ARG A 155 -8.66 10.53 5.36
N ARG A 156 -7.88 10.46 6.44
CA ARG A 156 -7.12 11.60 6.97
C ARG A 156 -5.94 12.00 6.07
N PHE A 157 -5.50 11.11 5.19
CA PHE A 157 -4.48 11.37 4.18
C PHE A 157 -5.12 11.83 2.87
N PRO A 158 -4.37 12.50 1.97
CA PRO A 158 -4.85 12.81 0.63
C PRO A 158 -5.06 11.52 -0.18
N LEU A 159 -6.24 10.92 -0.05
CA LEU A 159 -6.65 9.65 -0.66
C LEU A 159 -7.86 9.90 -1.55
N GLN A 160 -7.89 9.32 -2.74
CA GLN A 160 -9.09 9.25 -3.58
C GLN A 160 -9.42 7.80 -3.87
N ILE A 161 -10.54 7.32 -3.32
CA ILE A 161 -11.01 5.95 -3.55
C ILE A 161 -11.96 5.94 -4.74
N ASP A 162 -11.70 5.05 -5.70
CA ASP A 162 -12.69 4.67 -6.72
C ASP A 162 -13.70 3.70 -6.11
N ALA A 163 -14.95 4.16 -5.95
CA ALA A 163 -16.03 3.37 -5.39
C ALA A 163 -16.36 2.12 -6.23
N THR A 164 -16.09 2.14 -7.54
CA THR A 164 -16.27 1.00 -8.44
C THR A 164 -15.26 -0.09 -8.11
N GLN A 165 -13.98 0.28 -7.98
CA GLN A 165 -12.91 -0.64 -7.61
C GLN A 165 -13.13 -1.21 -6.21
N LEU A 166 -13.58 -0.40 -5.25
CA LEU A 166 -13.91 -0.87 -3.90
C LEU A 166 -15.02 -1.94 -3.91
N ARG A 167 -16.04 -1.78 -4.74
CA ARG A 167 -17.12 -2.78 -4.88
C ARG A 167 -16.64 -4.11 -5.45
N LEU A 168 -15.55 -4.13 -6.22
CA LEU A 168 -14.98 -5.37 -6.76
C LEU A 168 -14.35 -6.24 -5.66
N ILE A 169 -13.77 -5.62 -4.63
CA ILE A 169 -13.13 -6.34 -3.52
C ILE A 169 -14.05 -6.52 -2.31
N TYR A 170 -15.05 -5.65 -2.15
CA TYR A 170 -15.97 -5.67 -1.02
C TYR A 170 -17.38 -5.27 -1.48
N PRO A 171 -18.08 -6.19 -2.17
CA PRO A 171 -19.48 -5.98 -2.51
C PRO A 171 -20.25 -5.96 -1.19
N ARG A 172 -20.68 -4.78 -0.75
CA ARG A 172 -21.55 -4.63 0.41
C ARG A 172 -22.76 -5.56 0.19
N SER A 173 -22.92 -6.59 1.03
CA SER A 173 -24.19 -7.31 1.07
C SER A 173 -25.27 -6.28 1.38
N ALA A 174 -26.22 -6.11 0.47
CA ALA A 174 -27.50 -5.51 0.80
C ALA A 174 -28.07 -6.33 1.97
N ALA A 175 -28.07 -5.72 3.14
CA ALA A 175 -28.89 -6.15 4.27
C ALA A 175 -30.11 -5.24 4.29
#